data_AF-A0A357ARV8-F1
#
_entry.id   AF-A0A357ARV8-F1
#
_cell.length_a   1.000
_cell.length_b   1.000
_cell.length_c   1.000
_cell.angle_alpha   90.00
_cell.angle_beta   90.00
_cell.angle_gamma   90.00
#
_symmetry.space_group_name_H-M   'P 1'
#
loop_
_entity.id
_entity.type
_entity.pdbx_description
1 polymer ?
#
loop_
_entity_poly.entity_id
_entity_poly.type
_entity_poly.pdbx_seq_one_letter_code
_entity_poly.pdbx_strand_id
1 'polypeptide(L)'
;MAKRSDVYGINMIGFCDDEEKYIAEGLKEGVAPEKLLEWHEKKLAWLQHERMIHLVVTLMTCVALMGIWLIVYYAVVNIPEVALLMGLLMLIVIILFGFYLRHYFKLENRVQHWYRIAEKLHNMINEKEGLKL
;
A
#
# COMPACT_ATOMS: atom_id res chain seq x y z
N MET A 1 3.55 -24.11 15.66
CA MET A 1 2.35 -23.31 16.00
C MET A 1 1.65 -22.95 14.70
N ALA A 2 0.42 -23.41 14.49
CA ALA A 2 -0.33 -23.10 13.26
C ALA A 2 -0.63 -21.59 13.20
N LYS A 3 -0.14 -20.92 12.16
CA LYS A 3 -0.43 -19.50 11.85
C LYS A 3 -1.96 -19.39 11.71
N ARG A 4 -2.62 -18.55 12.51
CA ARG A 4 -4.09 -18.36 12.41
C ARG A 4 -4.44 -18.06 10.96
N SER A 5 -5.37 -18.82 10.39
CA SER A 5 -5.98 -18.49 9.10
C SER A 5 -6.78 -17.20 9.27
N ASP A 6 -6.42 -16.19 8.49
CA ASP A 6 -6.96 -14.84 8.57
C ASP A 6 -8.50 -14.84 8.40
N VAL A 7 -9.25 -14.34 9.40
CA VAL A 7 -10.73 -14.42 9.41
C VAL A 7 -11.41 -13.19 8.78
N TYR A 8 -10.74 -12.03 8.71
CA TYR A 8 -11.38 -10.77 8.28
C TYR A 8 -10.50 -9.85 7.41
N GLY A 9 -9.25 -10.22 7.10
CA GLY A 9 -8.37 -9.44 6.24
C GLY A 9 -7.00 -10.09 6.07
N ILE A 10 -6.42 -10.02 4.88
CA ILE A 10 -5.08 -10.55 4.61
C ILE A 10 -4.09 -9.72 5.42
N ASN A 11 -3.29 -10.35 6.28
CA ASN A 11 -2.14 -9.67 6.86
C ASN A 11 -1.16 -9.36 5.73
N MET A 12 -1.24 -8.16 5.15
CA MET A 12 -0.48 -7.79 3.95
C MET A 12 1.03 -7.96 4.14
N ILE A 13 1.53 -7.70 5.34
CA ILE A 13 2.96 -7.89 5.65
C ILE A 13 3.27 -9.38 5.63
N GLY A 14 2.48 -10.20 6.31
CA GLY A 14 2.65 -11.66 6.30
C GLY A 14 2.48 -12.27 4.92
N PHE A 15 1.56 -11.77 4.10
CA PHE A 15 1.37 -12.18 2.72
C PHE A 15 2.61 -11.87 1.86
N CYS A 16 3.21 -10.70 2.08
CA CYS A 16 4.44 -10.35 1.40
C CYS A 16 5.61 -11.23 1.85
N ASP A 17 5.81 -11.39 3.15
CA ASP A 17 6.88 -12.22 3.71
C ASP A 17 6.77 -13.69 3.28
N ASP A 18 5.55 -14.21 3.16
CA ASP A 18 5.30 -15.60 2.73
C ASP A 18 5.66 -15.79 1.25
N GLU A 19 5.39 -14.79 0.38
CA GLU A 19 5.78 -14.86 -1.03
C GLU A 19 7.29 -14.71 -1.22
N GLU A 20 7.94 -13.82 -0.46
CA GLU A 20 9.41 -13.68 -0.52
C GLU A 20 10.11 -14.99 -0.14
N LYS A 21 9.57 -15.71 0.86
CA LYS A 21 10.04 -17.05 1.21
C LYS A 21 9.77 -18.06 0.10
N TYR A 22 8.58 -18.05 -0.49
CA TYR A 22 8.23 -18.94 -1.60
C TYR A 22 9.19 -18.78 -2.79
N ILE A 23 9.50 -17.54 -3.18
CA ILE A 23 10.47 -17.25 -4.25
C ILE A 23 11.87 -17.72 -3.86
N ALA A 24 12.31 -17.43 -2.63
CA ALA A 24 13.64 -17.83 -2.16
C ALA A 24 13.82 -19.36 -2.07
N GLU A 25 12.79 -20.09 -1.66
CA GLU A 25 12.78 -21.55 -1.62
C GLU A 25 12.69 -22.15 -3.03
N GLY A 26 11.79 -21.64 -3.88
CA GLY A 26 11.67 -22.09 -5.26
C GLY A 26 12.95 -21.91 -6.08
N LEU A 27 13.68 -20.81 -5.88
CA LEU A 27 14.99 -20.60 -6.52
C LEU A 27 16.05 -21.61 -6.03
N LYS A 28 16.02 -22.02 -4.76
CA LYS A 28 16.93 -23.06 -4.23
C LYS A 28 16.61 -24.45 -4.75
N GLU A 29 15.32 -24.75 -4.94
CA GLU A 29 14.84 -26.02 -5.49
C GLU A 29 15.03 -26.13 -7.01
N GLY A 30 15.51 -25.06 -7.66
CA GLY A 30 15.77 -25.04 -9.09
C GLY A 30 14.52 -24.85 -9.94
N VAL A 31 13.44 -24.31 -9.36
CA VAL A 31 12.22 -23.96 -10.10
C VAL A 31 12.58 -22.90 -11.16
N ALA A 32 12.03 -23.09 -12.36
CA ALA A 32 12.11 -22.16 -13.47
C ALA A 32 11.71 -20.73 -13.00
N PRO A 33 12.61 -19.73 -13.07
CA PRO A 33 12.33 -18.36 -12.64
C PRO A 33 11.11 -17.73 -13.33
N GLU A 34 10.79 -18.18 -14.54
CA GLU A 34 9.65 -17.75 -15.33
C GLU A 34 8.32 -18.06 -14.62
N LYS A 35 8.20 -19.27 -14.03
CA LYS A 35 6.99 -19.67 -13.28
C LYS A 35 6.84 -18.90 -11.97
N LEU A 36 7.97 -18.62 -11.31
CA LEU A 36 7.97 -17.82 -10.07
C LEU A 36 7.59 -16.37 -10.38
N LEU A 37 8.08 -15.82 -11.49
CA LEU A 37 7.75 -14.47 -11.94
C LEU A 37 6.26 -14.33 -12.28
N GLU A 38 5.68 -15.26 -13.03
CA GLU A 38 4.25 -15.21 -13.41
C GLU A 38 3.33 -15.13 -12.18
N TRP A 39 3.61 -15.94 -11.15
CA TRP A 39 2.84 -15.90 -9.91
C TRP A 39 3.09 -14.62 -9.10
N HIS A 40 4.33 -14.19 -9.00
CA HIS A 40 4.71 -12.94 -8.31
C HIS A 40 4.05 -11.71 -8.94
N GLU A 41 4.00 -11.64 -10.27
CA GLU A 41 3.34 -10.55 -11.01
C GLU A 41 1.84 -10.49 -10.73
N LYS A 42 1.18 -11.65 -10.62
CA LYS A 42 -0.25 -11.70 -10.25
C LYS A 42 -0.50 -11.16 -8.85
N LYS A 43 0.34 -11.52 -7.88
CA LYS A 43 0.26 -10.98 -6.52
C LYS A 43 0.60 -9.50 -6.47
N LEU A 44 1.60 -9.07 -7.22
CA LEU A 44 1.97 -7.66 -7.37
C LEU A 44 0.80 -6.84 -7.94
N ALA A 45 0.05 -7.37 -8.91
CA ALA A 45 -1.15 -6.73 -9.44
C ALA A 45 -2.26 -6.55 -8.38
N TRP A 46 -2.44 -7.51 -7.47
CA TRP A 46 -3.36 -7.36 -6.33
C TRP A 46 -2.92 -6.24 -5.39
N LEU A 47 -1.62 -6.16 -5.06
CA LEU A 47 -1.08 -5.07 -4.24
C LEU A 47 -1.27 -3.69 -4.91
N GLN A 48 -1.06 -3.61 -6.23
CA GLN A 48 -1.28 -2.39 -7.00
C GLN A 48 -2.75 -1.98 -6.99
N HIS A 49 -3.67 -2.94 -7.08
CA HIS A 49 -5.11 -2.67 -7.01
C HIS A 49 -5.52 -2.09 -5.65
N GLU A 50 -5.05 -2.67 -4.55
CA GLU A 50 -5.31 -2.14 -3.21
C GLU A 50 -4.75 -0.73 -3.05
N ARG A 51 -3.52 -0.48 -3.52
CA ARG A 51 -2.95 0.88 -3.55
C ARG A 51 -3.83 1.86 -4.32
N MET A 52 -4.31 1.48 -5.49
CA MET A 52 -5.15 2.35 -6.33
C MET A 52 -6.45 2.71 -5.59
N ILE A 53 -7.09 1.75 -4.92
CA ILE A 53 -8.29 2.01 -4.12
C ILE A 53 -7.95 2.98 -2.97
N HIS A 54 -6.84 2.76 -2.24
CA HIS A 54 -6.44 3.67 -1.18
C HIS A 54 -6.18 5.07 -1.68
N LEU A 55 -5.56 5.24 -2.87
CA LEU A 55 -5.36 6.54 -3.49
C LEU A 55 -6.70 7.23 -3.76
N VAL A 56 -7.67 6.52 -4.35
CA VAL A 56 -9.01 7.06 -4.63
C VAL A 56 -9.71 7.49 -3.32
N VAL A 57 -9.69 6.65 -2.30
CA VAL A 57 -10.28 6.97 -0.99
C VAL A 57 -9.54 8.14 -0.32
N THR A 58 -8.22 8.23 -0.45
CA THR A 58 -7.43 9.39 0.04
C THR A 58 -7.89 10.67 -0.65
N LEU A 59 -8.00 10.64 -1.98
CA LEU A 59 -8.39 11.81 -2.77
C LEU A 59 -9.82 12.26 -2.44
N MET A 60 -10.77 11.31 -2.33
CA MET A 60 -12.13 11.62 -1.90
C MET A 60 -12.15 12.21 -0.49
N THR A 61 -11.34 11.67 0.42
CA THR A 61 -11.19 12.22 1.77
C THR A 61 -10.62 13.63 1.73
N CYS A 62 -9.57 13.91 0.94
CA CYS A 62 -9.03 15.26 0.76
C CYS A 62 -10.11 16.25 0.30
N VAL A 63 -10.93 15.88 -0.68
CA VAL A 63 -12.02 16.75 -1.17
C VAL A 63 -13.05 17.00 -0.07
N ALA A 64 -13.45 15.96 0.68
CA ALA A 64 -14.35 16.12 1.82
C ALA A 64 -13.76 17.03 2.91
N LEU A 65 -12.47 16.90 3.19
CA LEU A 65 -11.74 17.74 4.14
C LEU A 65 -11.70 19.21 3.71
N MET A 66 -11.53 19.47 2.41
CA MET A 66 -11.62 20.84 1.87
C MET A 66 -13.02 21.43 2.09
N GLY A 67 -14.08 20.63 1.91
CA GLY A 67 -15.45 21.05 2.20
C GLY A 67 -15.66 21.40 3.69
N ILE A 68 -15.18 20.54 4.59
CA ILE A 68 -15.23 20.79 6.04
C ILE A 68 -14.45 22.06 6.40
N TRP A 69 -13.29 22.26 5.78
CA TRP A 69 -12.47 23.45 6.00
C TRP A 69 -13.20 24.74 5.65
N LEU A 70 -13.94 24.76 4.53
CA LEU A 70 -14.76 25.91 4.14
C LEU A 70 -15.89 26.20 5.15
N ILE A 71 -16.57 25.14 5.63
CA ILE A 71 -17.63 25.27 6.65
C ILE A 71 -17.06 25.82 7.95
N VAL A 72 -15.92 25.28 8.40
CA VAL A 72 -15.22 25.74 9.61
C VAL A 72 -14.79 27.20 9.45
N TYR A 73 -14.20 27.56 8.32
CA TYR A 73 -13.79 28.93 8.04
C TYR A 73 -14.97 29.90 8.12
N TYR A 74 -16.09 29.57 7.46
CA TYR A 74 -17.30 30.38 7.51
C TYR A 74 -17.85 30.52 8.94
N ALA A 75 -17.89 29.42 9.71
CA ALA A 75 -18.37 29.42 11.09
C ALA A 75 -17.49 30.29 12.01
N VAL A 76 -16.17 30.19 11.89
CA VAL A 76 -15.22 30.99 12.70
C VAL A 76 -15.36 32.49 12.43
N VAL A 77 -15.57 32.88 11.15
CA VAL A 77 -15.69 34.29 10.76
C VAL A 77 -17.02 34.90 11.21
N ASN A 78 -18.13 34.16 11.09
CA ASN A 78 -19.47 34.70 11.38
C ASN A 78 -19.94 34.45 12.82
N ILE A 79 -19.37 33.46 13.50
CA ILE A 79 -19.75 33.05 14.86
C ILE A 79 -18.46 32.87 15.69
N PRO A 80 -17.86 33.97 16.19
CA PRO A 80 -16.57 33.92 16.88
C PRO A 80 -16.57 33.02 18.14
N GLU A 81 -17.73 32.86 18.77
CA GLU A 81 -17.93 32.04 19.98
C GLU A 81 -17.60 30.56 19.76
N VAL A 82 -17.75 30.04 18.54
CA VAL A 82 -17.45 28.62 18.22
C VAL A 82 -16.01 28.42 17.74
N ALA A 83 -15.19 29.46 17.64
CA ALA A 83 -13.87 29.40 17.02
C ALA A 83 -12.93 28.39 17.69
N LEU A 84 -12.92 28.33 19.03
CA LEU A 84 -12.10 27.38 19.77
C LEU A 84 -12.51 25.94 19.49
N LEU A 85 -13.83 25.66 19.51
CA LEU A 85 -14.38 24.33 19.25
C LEU A 85 -14.06 23.86 17.82
N MET A 86 -14.24 24.74 16.83
CA MET A 86 -13.96 24.43 15.43
C MET A 86 -12.46 24.24 15.17
N GLY A 87 -11.59 25.00 15.86
CA GLY A 87 -10.14 24.81 15.81
C GLY A 87 -9.71 23.43 16.32
N LEU A 88 -10.29 22.97 17.45
CA LEU A 88 -10.04 21.63 17.99
C LEU A 88 -10.53 20.53 17.04
N LEU A 89 -11.71 20.69 16.43
CA LEU A 89 -12.23 19.76 15.43
C LEU A 89 -11.26 19.63 14.25
N MET A 90 -10.78 20.75 13.71
CA MET A 90 -9.81 20.76 12.62
C MET A 90 -8.50 20.07 12.99
N LEU A 91 -8.00 20.27 14.22
CA LEU A 91 -6.80 19.60 14.70
C LEU A 91 -6.96 18.07 14.71
N ILE A 92 -8.08 17.56 15.25
CA ILE A 92 -8.37 16.12 15.28
C ILE A 92 -8.42 15.55 13.87
N VAL A 93 -9.09 16.25 12.96
CA VAL A 93 -9.24 15.86 11.56
C VAL A 93 -7.89 15.80 10.84
N ILE A 94 -7.02 16.79 11.05
CA ILE A 94 -5.66 16.81 10.48
C ILE A 94 -4.82 15.64 11.00
N ILE A 95 -4.90 15.35 12.30
CA ILE A 95 -4.18 14.22 12.90
C ILE A 95 -4.64 12.90 12.27
N LEU A 96 -5.95 12.69 12.17
CA LEU A 96 -6.53 11.49 11.55
C LEU A 96 -6.08 11.36 10.09
N PHE A 97 -6.11 12.44 9.33
CA PHE A 97 -5.64 12.47 7.95
C PHE A 97 -4.14 12.14 7.84
N GLY A 98 -3.32 12.64 8.76
CA GLY A 98 -1.89 12.30 8.84
C GLY A 98 -1.64 10.80 9.07
N PHE A 99 -2.42 10.16 9.93
CA PHE A 99 -2.36 8.70 10.11
C PHE A 99 -2.73 7.94 8.84
N TYR A 100 -3.75 8.42 8.11
CA TYR A 100 -4.16 7.82 6.84
C TYR A 100 -3.07 7.93 5.77
N LEU A 101 -2.44 9.10 5.63
CA LEU A 101 -1.30 9.29 4.72
C LEU A 101 -0.15 8.36 5.06
N ARG A 102 0.20 8.24 6.36
CA ARG A 102 1.24 7.31 6.81
C ARG A 102 0.93 5.87 6.40
N HIS A 103 -0.32 5.44 6.54
CA HIS A 103 -0.75 4.10 6.12
C HIS A 103 -0.54 3.90 4.61
N TYR A 104 -0.94 4.88 3.79
CA TYR A 104 -0.74 4.87 2.34
C TYR A 104 0.75 4.74 1.96
N PHE A 105 1.63 5.58 2.53
CA PHE A 105 3.07 5.51 2.25
C PHE A 105 3.68 4.16 2.63
N LYS A 106 3.20 3.53 3.72
CA LYS A 106 3.67 2.20 4.12
C LYS A 106 3.31 1.14 3.08
N LEU A 107 2.16 1.27 2.42
CA LEU A 107 1.74 0.36 1.34
C LEU A 107 2.56 0.61 0.07
N GLU A 108 2.73 1.86 -0.33
CA GLU A 108 3.53 2.25 -1.50
C GLU A 108 4.97 1.69 -1.42
N ASN A 109 5.64 1.88 -0.29
CA ASN A 109 7.01 1.39 -0.10
C ASN A 109 7.13 -0.14 -0.25
N ARG A 110 6.09 -0.90 0.14
CA ARG A 110 6.07 -2.36 -0.04
C ARG A 110 5.91 -2.74 -1.50
N VAL A 111 5.01 -2.10 -2.23
CA VAL A 111 4.85 -2.33 -3.68
C VAL A 111 6.16 -2.03 -4.41
N GLN A 112 6.84 -0.94 -4.02
CA GLN A 112 8.15 -0.57 -4.56
C GLN A 112 9.24 -1.60 -4.27
N HIS A 113 9.24 -2.19 -3.08
CA HIS A 113 10.15 -3.30 -2.77
C HIS A 113 9.92 -4.49 -3.71
N TRP A 114 8.66 -4.84 -3.95
CA TRP A 114 8.26 -5.97 -4.78
C TRP A 114 8.54 -5.79 -6.27
N TYR A 115 8.54 -4.56 -6.78
CA TYR A 115 9.03 -4.28 -8.13
C TYR A 115 10.50 -4.69 -8.29
N ARG A 116 11.35 -4.43 -7.29
CA ARG A 116 12.76 -4.83 -7.34
C ARG A 116 12.94 -6.34 -7.34
N ILE A 117 12.03 -7.08 -6.70
CA ILE A 117 12.05 -8.55 -6.72
C ILE A 117 11.68 -9.06 -8.11
N ALA A 118 10.64 -8.49 -8.72
CA ALA A 118 10.25 -8.82 -10.09
C ALA A 118 11.39 -8.53 -11.08
N GLU A 119 12.06 -7.38 -10.95
CA GLU A 119 13.21 -7.01 -11.77
C GLU A 119 14.38 -8.00 -11.62
N LYS A 120 14.68 -8.44 -10.39
CA LYS A 120 15.70 -9.49 -10.15
C LYS A 120 15.35 -10.80 -10.84
N LEU A 121 14.10 -11.24 -10.74
CA LEU A 121 13.62 -12.45 -11.42
C LEU A 121 13.76 -12.33 -12.93
N HIS A 122 13.36 -11.19 -13.49
CA HIS A 122 13.48 -10.91 -14.92
C HIS A 122 14.93 -10.91 -15.41
N ASN A 123 15.85 -10.31 -14.64
CA ASN A 123 17.28 -10.32 -14.97
C ASN A 123 17.86 -11.74 -14.95
N MET A 124 17.47 -12.59 -14.00
CA MET A 124 17.92 -13.99 -13.96
C MET A 124 17.42 -14.81 -15.16
N ILE A 125 16.23 -14.49 -15.69
CA ILE A 125 15.72 -15.10 -16.93
C ILE A 125 16.55 -14.64 -18.12
N ASN A 126 16.76 -13.33 -18.25
CA ASN A 126 17.53 -12.75 -19.36
C ASN A 126 18.99 -13.23 -19.38
N GLU A 127 19.64 -13.37 -18.23
CA GLU A 127 20.98 -13.95 -18.13
C GLU A 127 21.01 -15.42 -18.57
N LYS A 128 19.99 -16.22 -18.21
CA LYS A 128 19.86 -17.60 -18.68
C LYS A 128 19.62 -17.71 -20.18
N GLU A 129 18.93 -16.75 -20.78
CA GLU A 129 18.72 -16.69 -22.24
C GLU A 129 19.95 -16.16 -22.98
N GLY A 130 20.69 -15.21 -22.38
CA GLY A 130 21.96 -14.69 -22.91
C GLY A 130 23.13 -15.68 -22.83
N LEU A 131 23.08 -16.66 -21.92
CA LEU A 131 24.01 -17.80 -21.84
C LEU A 131 23.74 -18.92 -22.87
N LYS A 132 22.69 -18.79 -23.70
CA LYS A 132 22.34 -19.76 -24.76
C LYS A 132 22.78 -19.33 -26.17
N LEU A 133 23.59 -18.27 -26.29
CA LEU A 133 24.29 -17.87 -27.52
C LEU A 133 25.77 -18.21 -27.42
#